data_AF-A0A661VFG3-F1
#
_entry.id   AF-A0A661VFG3-F1
#
_cell.length_a   1.000
_cell.length_b   1.000
_cell.length_c   1.000
_cell.angle_alpha   90.00
_cell.angle_beta   90.00
_cell.angle_gamma   90.00
#
_symmetry.space_group_name_H-M   'P 1'
#
loop_
_entity.id
_entity.type
_entity.pdbx_description
1 polymer ?
#
loop_
_entity_poly.entity_id
_entity_poly.type
_entity_poly.pdbx_seq_one_letter_code
_entity_poly.pdbx_strand_id
1 'polypeptide(L)'
;MVRKAQGFGLQVIVYDPYVSKATMEGYDVERVEELDELLERSDFVSVHAALTKENRHMFGLEQFKKMKPTAYFINTARGGLVDEEALYTALTEGIIAGAGLDVMDPEMNLESPLLKLDNLIYTGHSGYYSETSRPELFRRPAEYIVALFQGKWPDGCVNPRVREKFNQRWGKLG
;
A
#
# COMPACT_ATOMS: atom_id res chain seq x y z
N MET A 1 7.81 -5.81 3.35
CA MET A 1 7.86 -6.63 2.12
C MET A 1 9.30 -7.02 1.75
N VAL A 2 10.22 -6.05 1.64
CA VAL A 2 11.65 -6.24 1.28
C VAL A 2 12.29 -7.54 1.79
N ARG A 3 12.37 -7.74 3.12
CA ARG A 3 13.01 -8.94 3.70
C ARG A 3 12.40 -10.27 3.23
N LYS A 4 11.09 -10.30 2.98
CA LYS A 4 10.42 -11.50 2.46
C LYS A 4 10.83 -11.74 1.01
N ALA A 5 10.84 -10.70 0.17
CA ALA A 5 11.27 -10.79 -1.22
C ALA A 5 12.73 -11.26 -1.36
N GLN A 6 13.63 -10.71 -0.54
CA GLN A 6 15.03 -11.15 -0.46
C GLN A 6 15.17 -12.62 -0.04
N GLY A 7 14.29 -13.11 0.84
CA GLY A 7 14.24 -14.52 1.22
C GLY A 7 13.90 -15.47 0.06
N PHE A 8 13.24 -14.96 -0.99
CA PHE A 8 13.00 -15.68 -2.25
C PHE A 8 14.11 -15.47 -3.29
N GLY A 9 15.20 -14.78 -2.94
CA GLY A 9 16.31 -14.48 -3.85
C GLY A 9 16.01 -13.37 -4.87
N LEU A 10 14.97 -12.56 -4.64
CA LEU A 10 14.63 -11.45 -5.53
C LEU A 10 15.57 -10.26 -5.31
N GLN A 11 16.00 -9.63 -6.40
CA GLN A 11 16.57 -8.29 -6.34
C GLN A 11 15.45 -7.28 -6.06
N VAL A 12 15.65 -6.39 -5.09
CA VAL A 12 14.63 -5.43 -4.67
C VAL A 12 15.07 -4.02 -5.03
N ILE A 13 14.27 -3.37 -5.88
CA ILE A 13 14.36 -1.93 -6.18
C ILE A 13 13.19 -1.20 -5.52
N VAL A 14 13.41 0.02 -5.05
CA VAL A 14 12.42 0.81 -4.29
C VAL A 14 12.36 2.24 -4.81
N TYR A 15 11.15 2.68 -5.12
CA TYR A 15 10.80 4.09 -5.30
C TYR A 15 9.94 4.55 -4.12
N ASP A 16 10.41 5.56 -3.39
CA ASP A 16 9.61 6.27 -2.40
C ASP A 16 10.15 7.72 -2.29
N PRO A 17 9.33 8.74 -2.62
CA PRO A 17 9.78 10.14 -2.61
C PRO A 17 9.92 10.73 -1.19
N TYR A 18 9.46 10.03 -0.15
CA TYR A 18 9.44 10.52 1.23
C TYR A 18 10.42 9.78 2.14
N VAL A 19 10.83 8.56 1.78
CA VAL A 19 11.77 7.77 2.58
C VAL A 19 13.22 8.17 2.27
N SER A 20 13.97 8.45 3.33
CA SER A 20 15.37 8.87 3.20
C SER A 20 16.28 7.75 2.70
N LYS A 21 17.36 8.10 1.99
CA LYS A 21 18.39 7.15 1.56
C LYS A 21 18.96 6.33 2.73
N ALA A 22 19.24 6.98 3.86
CA ALA A 22 19.76 6.31 5.05
C ALA A 22 18.79 5.24 5.60
N THR A 23 17.49 5.45 5.49
CA THR A 23 16.49 4.44 5.86
C THR A 23 16.56 3.22 4.94
N MET A 24 16.78 3.42 3.64
CA MET A 24 16.84 2.34 2.65
C MET A 24 18.15 1.54 2.70
N GLU A 25 19.27 2.18 3.02
CA GLU A 25 20.58 1.52 3.17
C GLU A 25 20.55 0.37 4.20
N GLY A 26 19.70 0.45 5.22
CA GLY A 26 19.53 -0.61 6.23
C GLY A 26 18.82 -1.87 5.74
N TYR A 27 18.37 -1.91 4.48
CA TYR A 27 17.60 -3.02 3.92
C TYR A 27 18.25 -3.71 2.72
N ASP A 28 19.46 -3.30 2.29
CA ASP A 28 20.13 -3.86 1.11
C ASP A 28 19.21 -3.85 -0.14
N VAL A 29 18.67 -2.67 -0.43
CA VAL A 29 17.82 -2.41 -1.60
C VAL A 29 18.42 -1.32 -2.46
N GLU A 30 18.12 -1.38 -3.75
CA GLU A 30 18.47 -0.31 -4.67
C GLU A 30 17.35 0.73 -4.67
N ARG A 31 17.68 1.99 -4.37
CA ARG A 31 16.73 3.10 -4.52
C ARG A 31 16.77 3.58 -5.97
N VAL A 32 15.59 3.74 -6.57
CA VAL A 32 15.41 4.44 -7.85
C VAL A 32 14.74 5.79 -7.60
N GLU A 33 15.10 6.78 -8.40
CA GLU A 33 14.64 8.16 -8.17
C GLU A 33 13.28 8.45 -8.84
N GLU A 34 12.90 7.67 -9.85
CA GLU A 34 11.66 7.85 -10.60
C GLU A 34 10.82 6.57 -10.61
N LEU A 35 9.49 6.72 -10.57
CA LEU A 35 8.56 5.58 -10.64
C LEU A 35 8.71 4.83 -11.97
N ASP A 36 8.91 5.57 -13.06
CA ASP A 36 9.03 4.98 -14.40
C ASP A 36 10.22 4.00 -14.48
N GLU A 37 11.35 4.37 -13.88
CA GLU A 37 12.52 3.50 -13.80
C GLU A 37 12.21 2.19 -13.05
N LEU A 38 11.42 2.28 -11.97
CA LEU A 38 10.95 1.10 -11.24
C LEU A 38 10.12 0.18 -12.15
N LEU A 39 9.18 0.76 -12.89
CA LEU A 39 8.23 0.01 -13.72
C LEU A 39 8.94 -0.71 -14.88
N GLU A 40 9.86 -0.04 -15.56
CA GLU A 40 10.62 -0.60 -16.69
C GLU A 40 11.50 -1.79 -16.28
N ARG A 41 12.02 -1.78 -15.06
CA ARG A 41 12.98 -2.78 -14.56
C ARG A 41 12.32 -3.96 -13.85
N SER A 42 11.12 -3.78 -13.30
CA SER A 42 10.49 -4.76 -12.41
C SER A 42 9.79 -5.91 -13.14
N ASP A 43 10.00 -7.14 -12.65
CA ASP A 43 9.18 -8.31 -13.01
C ASP A 43 7.96 -8.45 -12.09
N PHE A 44 8.02 -7.87 -10.89
CA PHE A 44 6.92 -7.79 -9.93
C PHE A 44 6.87 -6.37 -9.35
N VAL A 45 5.72 -5.71 -9.43
CA VAL A 45 5.50 -4.38 -8.86
C VAL A 45 4.56 -4.52 -7.67
N SER A 46 5.01 -4.18 -6.46
CA SER A 46 4.21 -4.26 -5.22
C SER A 46 3.98 -2.89 -4.62
N VAL A 47 2.72 -2.46 -4.52
CA VAL A 47 2.34 -1.11 -4.10
C VAL A 47 2.12 -1.02 -2.58
N HIS A 48 2.80 -0.05 -1.95
CA HIS A 48 2.73 0.20 -0.51
C HIS A 48 2.60 1.70 -0.15
N ALA A 49 1.88 2.46 -0.98
CA ALA A 49 1.67 3.89 -0.78
C ALA A 49 0.36 4.20 -0.03
N ALA A 50 0.34 5.29 0.75
CA ALA A 50 -0.93 5.85 1.22
C ALA A 50 -1.67 6.53 0.06
N LEU A 51 -3.00 6.40 -0.01
CA LEU A 51 -3.79 7.15 -0.98
C LEU A 51 -3.93 8.61 -0.55
N THR A 52 -3.53 9.51 -1.43
CA THR A 52 -3.69 10.96 -1.31
C THR A 52 -4.49 11.48 -2.51
N LYS A 53 -4.71 12.79 -2.59
CA LYS A 53 -5.37 13.38 -3.76
C LYS A 53 -4.44 13.39 -4.98
N GLU A 54 -3.14 13.55 -4.72
CA GLU A 54 -2.10 13.73 -5.72
C GLU A 54 -1.70 12.43 -6.40
N ASN A 55 -1.81 11.28 -5.71
CA ASN A 55 -1.46 9.96 -6.26
C ASN A 55 -2.68 9.08 -6.59
N ARG A 56 -3.88 9.67 -6.61
CA ARG A 56 -5.07 8.96 -7.09
C ARG A 56 -4.88 8.58 -8.56
N HIS A 57 -5.15 7.32 -8.87
CA HIS A 57 -4.95 6.73 -10.21
C HIS A 57 -3.53 6.92 -10.74
N MET A 58 -2.53 6.92 -9.86
CA MET A 58 -1.12 6.99 -10.27
C MET A 58 -0.70 5.82 -11.17
N PHE A 59 -1.40 4.68 -11.08
CA PHE A 59 -1.25 3.56 -12.01
C PHE A 59 -2.38 3.58 -13.04
N GLY A 60 -2.16 4.31 -14.13
CA GLY A 60 -2.99 4.30 -15.32
C GLY A 60 -2.34 3.52 -16.48
N LEU A 61 -2.94 3.61 -17.66
CA LEU A 61 -2.53 2.81 -18.82
C LEU A 61 -1.08 3.10 -19.24
N GLU A 62 -0.66 4.36 -19.16
CA GLU A 62 0.71 4.75 -19.50
C GLU A 62 1.75 4.18 -18.52
N GLN A 63 1.40 3.98 -17.24
CA GLN A 63 2.27 3.30 -16.29
C GLN A 63 2.33 1.80 -16.56
N PHE A 64 1.20 1.16 -16.86
CA PHE A 64 1.19 -0.26 -17.21
C PHE A 64 1.99 -0.55 -18.49
N LYS A 65 1.95 0.34 -19.49
CA LYS A 65 2.78 0.22 -20.71
C LYS A 65 4.28 0.29 -20.48
N LYS A 66 4.73 0.88 -19.37
CA LYS A 66 6.15 0.91 -18.99
C LYS A 66 6.60 -0.39 -18.34
N MET A 67 5.67 -1.20 -17.84
CA MET A 67 6.00 -2.49 -17.27
C MET A 67 6.39 -3.49 -18.37
N LYS A 68 7.14 -4.53 -17.98
CA LYS A 68 7.43 -5.64 -18.89
C LYS A 68 6.14 -6.42 -19.20
N PRO A 69 5.98 -6.96 -20.42
CA PRO A 69 4.86 -7.85 -20.76
C PRO A 69 4.76 -9.09 -19.86
N THR A 70 5.88 -9.51 -19.27
CA THR A 70 5.96 -10.64 -18.33
C THR A 70 5.72 -10.25 -16.87
N ALA A 71 5.51 -8.96 -16.57
CA ALA A 71 5.45 -8.48 -15.21
C ALA A 71 4.10 -8.74 -14.54
N TYR A 72 4.12 -8.86 -13.21
CA TYR A 72 2.92 -8.93 -12.38
C TYR A 72 2.76 -7.68 -11.52
N PHE A 73 1.55 -7.15 -11.45
CA PHE A 73 1.20 -5.99 -10.62
C PHE A 73 0.46 -6.42 -9.34
N ILE A 74 0.91 -5.97 -8.18
CA ILE A 74 0.34 -6.33 -6.88
C ILE A 74 -0.05 -5.06 -6.09
N ASN A 75 -1.32 -4.94 -5.72
CA ASN A 75 -1.80 -3.84 -4.89
C ASN A 75 -2.49 -4.34 -3.63
N THR A 76 -1.82 -4.14 -2.49
CA THR A 76 -2.39 -4.34 -1.14
C THR A 76 -2.49 -3.03 -0.35
N ALA A 77 -2.44 -1.89 -1.06
CA ALA A 77 -2.46 -0.57 -0.46
C ALA A 77 -3.88 0.00 -0.45
N ARG A 78 -4.30 0.69 -1.51
CA ARG A 78 -5.65 1.23 -1.68
C ARG A 78 -6.09 1.12 -3.14
N GLY A 79 -7.37 0.81 -3.37
CA GLY A 79 -7.93 0.66 -4.72
C GLY A 79 -7.72 1.91 -5.58
N GLY A 80 -8.03 3.09 -5.03
CA GLY A 80 -7.94 4.37 -5.75
C GLY A 80 -6.52 4.81 -6.17
N LEU A 81 -5.48 4.01 -5.93
CA LEU A 81 -4.16 4.22 -6.55
C LEU A 81 -4.13 3.73 -8.02
N VAL A 82 -5.07 2.88 -8.40
CA VAL A 82 -5.14 2.21 -9.70
C VAL A 82 -6.36 2.69 -10.45
N ASP A 83 -6.19 2.99 -11.74
CA ASP A 83 -7.30 3.09 -12.67
C ASP A 83 -7.71 1.67 -13.11
N GLU A 84 -8.88 1.21 -12.65
CA GLU A 84 -9.36 -0.17 -12.90
C GLU A 84 -9.66 -0.43 -14.38
N GLU A 85 -10.07 0.59 -15.14
CA GLU A 85 -10.28 0.46 -16.58
C GLU A 85 -8.95 0.28 -17.30
N ALA A 86 -7.94 1.06 -16.91
CA ALA A 86 -6.59 0.91 -17.43
C ALA A 86 -5.98 -0.46 -17.09
N LEU A 87 -6.20 -0.96 -15.87
CA LEU A 87 -5.75 -2.29 -15.47
C LEU A 87 -6.46 -3.38 -16.29
N TYR A 88 -7.78 -3.23 -16.51
CA TYR A 88 -8.54 -4.17 -17.34
C TYR A 88 -7.99 -4.24 -18.76
N THR A 89 -7.72 -3.08 -19.39
CA THR A 89 -7.06 -3.02 -20.70
C THR A 89 -5.68 -3.66 -20.65
N ALA A 90 -4.85 -3.34 -19.66
CA ALA A 90 -3.50 -3.87 -19.55
C ALA A 90 -3.46 -5.40 -19.44
N LEU A 91 -4.43 -5.99 -18.75
CA LEU A 91 -4.54 -7.44 -18.59
C LEU A 91 -5.14 -8.12 -19.82
N THR A 92 -6.15 -7.54 -20.45
CA THR A 92 -6.84 -8.14 -21.61
C THR A 92 -6.03 -8.01 -22.90
N GLU A 93 -5.24 -6.95 -23.05
CA GLU A 93 -4.34 -6.75 -24.20
C GLU A 93 -2.95 -7.38 -24.00
N GLY A 94 -2.69 -7.97 -22.83
CA GLY A 94 -1.39 -8.59 -22.53
C GLY A 94 -0.23 -7.60 -22.40
N ILE A 95 -0.52 -6.35 -21.99
CA ILE A 95 0.50 -5.34 -21.66
C ILE A 95 1.30 -5.78 -20.44
N ILE A 96 0.66 -6.47 -19.49
CA ILE A 96 1.30 -7.14 -18.36
C ILE A 96 0.76 -8.57 -18.24
N ALA A 97 1.50 -9.45 -17.56
CA ALA A 97 1.15 -10.86 -17.48
C ALA A 97 -0.04 -11.14 -16.57
N GLY A 98 -0.16 -10.40 -15.47
CA GLY A 98 -1.24 -10.58 -14.50
C GLY A 98 -1.21 -9.58 -13.35
N ALA A 99 -2.22 -9.67 -12.48
CA ALA A 99 -2.30 -8.81 -11.31
C ALA A 99 -2.88 -9.52 -10.06
N GLY A 100 -2.49 -9.04 -8.89
CA GLY A 100 -3.02 -9.45 -7.59
C GLY A 100 -3.53 -8.24 -6.81
N LEU A 101 -4.82 -8.21 -6.51
CA LEU A 101 -5.47 -7.12 -5.78
C LEU A 101 -5.99 -7.61 -4.43
N ASP A 102 -5.66 -6.89 -3.37
CA ASP A 102 -6.40 -6.98 -2.12
C ASP A 102 -7.45 -5.88 -2.04
N VAL A 103 -7.36 -4.82 -2.85
CA VAL A 103 -8.18 -3.61 -2.73
C VAL A 103 -8.72 -3.18 -4.09
N MET A 104 -9.93 -2.60 -4.10
CA MET A 104 -10.61 -2.03 -5.29
C MET A 104 -11.25 -0.68 -4.95
N ASP A 105 -11.67 0.09 -5.96
CA ASP A 105 -12.39 1.37 -5.80
C ASP A 105 -13.63 1.42 -6.71
N PRO A 106 -14.86 1.22 -6.16
CA PRO A 106 -15.17 1.00 -4.75
C PRO A 106 -14.76 -0.41 -4.25
N GLU A 107 -14.54 -0.51 -2.94
CA GLU A 107 -14.19 -1.79 -2.32
C GLU A 107 -15.28 -2.85 -2.52
N MET A 108 -14.86 -4.10 -2.75
CA MET A 108 -15.74 -5.24 -2.97
C MET A 108 -16.74 -5.04 -4.12
N ASN A 109 -16.31 -4.41 -5.21
CA ASN A 109 -17.09 -4.35 -6.44
C ASN A 109 -17.15 -5.74 -7.13
N LEU A 110 -18.05 -6.59 -6.65
CA LEU A 110 -18.20 -7.97 -7.15
C LEU A 110 -18.68 -8.07 -8.60
N GLU A 111 -19.18 -6.98 -9.17
CA GLU A 111 -19.59 -6.91 -10.58
C GLU A 111 -18.46 -6.47 -11.51
N SER A 112 -17.28 -6.13 -10.96
CA SER A 112 -16.14 -5.66 -11.75
C SER A 112 -15.72 -6.69 -12.80
N PRO A 113 -15.55 -6.28 -14.08
CA PRO A 113 -15.15 -7.19 -15.15
C PRO A 113 -13.74 -7.77 -14.92
N LEU A 114 -12.92 -7.08 -14.12
CA LEU A 114 -11.61 -7.56 -13.65
C LEU A 114 -11.73 -8.95 -13.00
N LEU A 115 -12.78 -9.21 -12.22
CA LEU A 115 -12.96 -10.47 -11.48
C LEU A 115 -13.26 -11.68 -12.39
N LYS A 116 -13.46 -11.46 -13.69
CA LYS A 116 -13.68 -12.52 -14.69
C LYS A 116 -12.41 -12.91 -15.43
N LEU A 117 -11.30 -12.22 -15.18
CA LEU A 117 -10.03 -12.46 -15.86
C LEU A 117 -9.25 -13.59 -15.18
N ASP A 118 -8.77 -14.56 -15.96
CA ASP A 118 -8.01 -15.71 -15.47
C ASP A 118 -6.62 -15.31 -14.91
N ASN A 119 -6.11 -14.14 -15.32
CA ASN A 119 -4.83 -13.59 -14.88
C ASN A 119 -4.95 -12.52 -13.77
N LEU A 120 -6.07 -12.51 -13.05
CA LEU A 120 -6.27 -11.68 -11.86
C LEU A 120 -6.59 -12.53 -10.62
N ILE A 121 -5.94 -12.21 -9.51
CA ILE A 121 -6.31 -12.71 -8.17
C ILE A 121 -6.88 -11.55 -7.35
N TYR A 122 -8.05 -11.73 -6.74
CA TYR A 122 -8.66 -10.76 -5.82
C TYR A 122 -8.90 -11.37 -4.43
N THR A 123 -8.61 -10.62 -3.37
CA THR A 123 -8.67 -11.11 -1.98
C THR A 123 -9.57 -10.32 -1.02
N GLY A 124 -10.28 -9.28 -1.48
CA GLY A 124 -11.40 -8.71 -0.71
C GLY A 124 -11.02 -7.94 0.56
N HIS A 125 -9.95 -7.15 0.52
CA HIS A 125 -9.41 -6.30 1.58
C HIS A 125 -9.13 -7.08 2.87
N SER A 126 -8.52 -8.25 2.71
CA SER A 126 -8.21 -9.20 3.77
C SER A 126 -6.72 -9.27 4.11
N GLY A 127 -5.86 -8.49 3.45
CA GLY A 127 -4.41 -8.48 3.68
C GLY A 127 -3.97 -8.09 5.10
N TYR A 128 -4.86 -7.46 5.88
CA TYR A 128 -4.62 -7.16 7.29
C TYR A 128 -4.84 -8.37 8.23
N TYR A 129 -5.57 -9.39 7.78
CA TYR A 129 -6.06 -10.47 8.62
C TYR A 129 -5.02 -11.55 8.86
N SER A 130 -4.81 -11.86 10.13
CA SER A 130 -4.12 -13.07 10.62
C SER A 130 -4.62 -13.36 12.03
N GLU A 131 -4.52 -14.60 12.49
CA GLU A 131 -4.86 -14.95 13.88
C GLU A 131 -4.06 -14.14 14.89
N THR A 132 -2.82 -13.75 14.52
CA THR A 132 -1.95 -12.91 15.34
C THR A 132 -2.29 -11.42 15.28
N SER A 133 -2.77 -10.89 14.15
CA SER A 133 -3.09 -9.45 14.00
C SER A 133 -4.49 -9.12 14.51
N ARG A 134 -5.43 -10.07 14.50
CA ARG A 134 -6.81 -9.85 14.92
C ARG A 134 -6.93 -9.38 16.38
N PRO A 135 -6.26 -9.99 17.38
CA PRO A 135 -6.30 -9.49 18.76
C PRO A 135 -5.71 -8.08 18.88
N GLU A 136 -4.61 -7.81 18.17
CA GLU A 136 -3.91 -6.53 18.19
C GLU A 136 -4.76 -5.37 17.65
N LEU A 137 -5.60 -5.65 16.64
CA LEU A 137 -6.54 -4.69 16.08
C LEU A 137 -7.49 -4.11 17.14
N PHE A 138 -7.91 -4.92 18.12
CA PHE A 138 -8.79 -4.49 19.21
C PHE A 138 -8.02 -4.01 20.44
N ARG A 139 -6.90 -4.66 20.78
CA ARG A 139 -6.09 -4.33 21.95
C ARG A 139 -5.50 -2.92 21.85
N ARG A 140 -4.87 -2.59 20.72
CA ARG A 140 -4.10 -1.35 20.57
C ARG A 140 -4.95 -0.08 20.71
N PRO A 141 -6.15 0.03 20.09
CA PRO A 141 -7.05 1.17 20.35
C PRO A 141 -7.48 1.29 21.82
N ALA A 142 -7.77 0.17 22.49
CA ALA A 142 -8.13 0.17 23.90
C ALA A 142 -6.98 0.68 24.78
N GLU A 143 -5.75 0.24 24.51
CA GLU A 143 -4.56 0.73 25.20
C GLU A 143 -4.31 2.22 24.99
N TYR A 144 -4.59 2.74 23.79
CA TYR A 144 -4.50 4.17 23.52
C TYR A 144 -5.50 4.99 24.34
N ILE A 145 -6.71 4.47 24.53
CA ILE A 145 -7.72 5.11 25.40
C ILE A 145 -7.23 5.09 26.85
N VAL A 146 -6.78 3.94 27.35
CA VAL A 146 -6.25 3.81 28.72
C VAL A 146 -5.06 4.75 28.95
N ALA A 147 -4.13 4.83 27.99
CA ALA A 147 -2.98 5.72 28.07
C ALA A 147 -3.40 7.18 28.25
N LEU A 148 -4.42 7.64 27.50
CA LEU A 148 -4.95 9.01 27.65
C LEU A 148 -5.50 9.25 29.06
N PHE A 149 -6.24 8.30 29.64
CA PHE A 149 -6.73 8.42 31.03
C PHE A 149 -5.61 8.39 32.07
N GLN A 150 -4.46 7.81 31.74
CA GLN A 150 -3.24 7.82 32.58
C GLN A 150 -2.36 9.06 32.34
N GLY A 151 -2.82 10.04 31.57
CA GLY A 151 -2.06 11.26 31.28
C GLY A 151 -1.00 11.09 30.19
N LYS A 152 -1.01 9.98 29.44
CA LYS A 152 -0.01 9.68 28.41
C LYS A 152 -0.61 9.80 27.02
N TRP A 153 0.13 10.43 26.11
CA TRP A 153 -0.25 10.45 24.71
C TRP A 153 0.08 9.12 24.03
N PRO A 154 -0.83 8.55 23.22
CA PRO A 154 -0.56 7.35 22.44
C PRO A 154 0.56 7.54 21.41
N ASP A 155 1.43 6.54 21.28
CA ASP A 155 2.50 6.53 20.28
C ASP A 155 1.97 6.53 18.84
N GLY A 156 0.77 5.99 18.61
CA GLY A 156 0.10 5.95 17.30
C GLY A 156 -0.61 7.25 16.88
N CYS A 157 -0.33 8.39 17.51
CA CYS A 157 -1.00 9.65 17.19
C CYS A 157 -0.54 10.21 15.82
N VAL A 158 -1.31 9.95 14.77
CA VAL A 158 -1.03 10.41 13.40
C VAL A 158 -1.25 11.91 13.18
N ASN A 159 -2.02 12.58 14.05
CA ASN A 159 -2.28 14.02 13.98
C ASN A 159 -1.85 14.71 15.28
N PRO A 160 -0.56 15.09 15.42
CA PRO A 160 -0.05 15.72 16.64
C PRO A 160 -0.75 17.03 17.02
N ARG A 161 -1.31 17.76 16.03
CA ARG A 161 -2.05 19.01 16.28
C ARG A 161 -3.34 18.78 17.07
N VAL A 162 -3.84 17.55 17.13
CA VAL A 162 -5.02 17.22 17.96
C VAL A 162 -4.77 17.48 19.45
N ARG A 163 -3.50 17.43 19.89
CA ARG A 163 -3.12 17.65 21.29
C ARG A 163 -3.53 19.03 21.79
N GLU A 164 -3.36 20.05 20.96
CA GLU A 164 -3.74 21.43 21.29
C GLU A 164 -5.25 21.55 21.50
N LYS A 165 -6.04 21.05 20.55
CA LYS A 165 -7.51 21.05 20.65
C LYS A 165 -8.03 20.23 21.83
N PHE A 166 -7.40 19.08 22.09
CA PHE A 166 -7.72 18.24 23.24
C PHE A 166 -7.48 19.01 24.55
N ASN A 167 -6.30 19.62 24.70
CA ASN A 167 -5.93 20.37 25.90
C ASN A 167 -6.83 21.59 26.14
N GLN A 168 -7.26 22.27 25.08
CA GLN A 168 -8.22 23.38 25.17
C GLN A 168 -9.59 22.93 25.69
N ARG A 169 -10.04 21.73 25.29
CA ARG A 169 -11.37 21.22 25.64
C ARG A 169 -11.40 20.51 27.00
N TRP A 170 -10.36 19.75 27.32
CA TRP A 170 -10.35 18.82 28.46
C TRP A 170 -9.27 19.12 29.50
N GLY A 171 -8.45 20.15 29.28
CA GLY A 171 -7.26 20.42 30.09
C GLY A 171 -6.05 19.56 29.68
N LYS A 172 -4.88 19.90 30.23
CA LYS A 172 -3.68 19.09 30.01
C LYS A 172 -3.87 17.72 30.67
N LEU A 173 -3.42 16.68 29.97
CA LEU A 173 -3.09 15.41 30.59
C LEU A 173 -2.10 15.69 31.75
N GLY A 174 -2.37 15.09 32.92
CA GLY A 174 -1.80 15.47 34.22
C GLY A 174 -0.29 15.66 34.29
#